data_AF-A0A5C8SFG0-F1
#
_entry.id   AF-A0A5C8SFG0-F1
#
_cell.length_a   1.000
_cell.length_b   1.000
_cell.length_c   1.000
_cell.angle_alpha   90.00
_cell.angle_beta   90.00
_cell.angle_gamma   90.00
#
_symmetry.space_group_name_H-M   'P 1'
#
loop_
_entity.id
_entity.type
_entity.pdbx_description
1 polymer ?
#
loop_
_entity_poly.entity_id
_entity_poly.type
_entity_poly.pdbx_seq_one_letter_code
_entity_poly.pdbx_strand_id
1 'polypeptide(L)'
;MRTLFLAAAVAAIATPSLAEDVTWLLPAPGFYCPIGENVMPIRIKEDGGMVIDSLDCGRVRLEGGQVLSPSCVTNGGDRVPYTTDLEVLPSGAMVHDGVTFRRRDGRPPCP
;
A
#
# COMPACT_ATOMS: atom_id res chain seq x y z
N MET A 1 -34.55 50.18 -28.15
CA MET A 1 -33.53 49.36 -28.84
C MET A 1 -32.31 49.32 -27.91
N ARG A 2 -32.18 48.37 -26.97
CA ARG A 2 -31.83 46.93 -27.07
C ARG A 2 -30.47 46.67 -27.74
N THR A 3 -29.42 46.61 -26.92
CA THR A 3 -28.31 45.68 -27.14
C THR A 3 -27.60 45.39 -25.81
N LEU A 4 -27.88 44.19 -25.27
CA LEU A 4 -27.14 43.56 -24.18
C LEU A 4 -25.87 42.96 -24.76
N PHE A 5 -24.70 43.23 -24.16
CA PHE A 5 -23.50 42.43 -24.37
C PHE A 5 -23.27 41.60 -23.10
N LEU A 6 -23.67 40.33 -23.15
CA LEU A 6 -23.27 39.32 -22.17
C LEU A 6 -21.83 38.89 -22.49
N ALA A 7 -20.87 39.25 -21.64
CA ALA A 7 -19.56 38.62 -21.62
C ALA A 7 -19.68 37.28 -20.89
N ALA A 8 -19.58 36.17 -21.63
CA ALA A 8 -19.56 34.83 -21.09
C ALA A 8 -18.23 34.57 -20.36
N ALA A 9 -18.30 34.39 -19.04
CA ALA A 9 -17.18 33.94 -18.23
C ALA A 9 -17.00 32.43 -18.42
N VAL A 10 -16.01 32.03 -19.22
CA VAL A 10 -15.56 30.63 -19.30
C VAL A 10 -14.59 30.39 -18.14
N ALA A 11 -15.12 30.01 -16.98
CA ALA A 11 -14.32 29.50 -15.88
C ALA A 11 -13.93 28.05 -16.20
N ALA A 12 -12.75 27.86 -16.81
CA ALA A 12 -12.12 26.55 -16.94
C ALA A 12 -11.72 26.07 -15.54
N ILE A 13 -12.54 25.20 -14.94
CA ILE A 13 -12.22 24.52 -13.69
C ILE A 13 -11.18 23.43 -14.04
N ALA A 14 -9.91 23.80 -14.11
CA ALA A 14 -8.82 22.85 -14.07
C ALA A 14 -8.79 22.25 -12.65
N THR A 15 -9.53 21.17 -12.43
CA THR A 15 -9.30 20.35 -11.23
C THR A 15 -7.93 19.70 -11.40
N PRO A 16 -6.94 19.98 -10.54
CA PRO A 16 -5.78 19.11 -10.48
C PRO A 16 -6.33 17.73 -10.08
N SER A 17 -6.17 16.75 -10.97
CA SER A 17 -6.28 15.37 -10.57
C SER A 17 -5.15 15.17 -9.56
N LEU A 18 -5.47 15.25 -8.28
CA LEU A 18 -4.67 14.63 -7.22
C LEU A 18 -4.74 13.13 -7.51
N ALA A 19 -3.99 12.67 -8.52
CA ALA A 19 -3.29 11.43 -8.38
C ALA A 19 -2.35 11.69 -7.20
N GLU A 20 -2.87 11.55 -5.99
CA GLU A 20 -2.05 11.50 -4.80
C GLU A 20 -0.98 10.47 -5.12
N ASP A 21 0.27 10.89 -4.95
CA ASP A 21 1.41 10.04 -5.14
C ASP A 21 1.42 9.01 -3.99
N VAL A 22 0.50 8.05 -4.10
CA VAL A 22 0.24 6.99 -3.11
C VAL A 22 1.31 5.90 -3.17
N THR A 23 2.25 6.02 -4.12
CA THR A 23 3.39 5.12 -4.32
C THR A 23 4.36 5.10 -3.13
N TRP A 24 4.23 6.03 -2.18
CA TRP A 24 5.12 6.14 -1.01
C TRP A 24 4.50 5.76 0.34
N LEU A 25 3.17 5.65 0.42
CA LEU A 25 2.50 5.34 1.69
C LEU A 25 2.20 3.85 1.77
N LEU A 26 2.80 3.20 2.77
CA LEU A 26 2.30 1.91 3.22
C LEU A 26 0.81 2.03 3.55
N PRO A 27 0.01 0.99 3.25
CA PRO A 27 -1.38 0.99 3.64
C PRO A 27 -1.46 0.94 5.18
N ALA A 28 -2.63 1.27 5.74
CA ALA A 28 -2.78 1.45 7.18
C ALA A 28 -2.25 0.24 7.99
N PRO A 29 -1.66 0.43 9.18
CA PRO A 29 -1.21 -0.66 10.04
C PRO A 29 -2.32 -1.70 10.27
N GLY A 30 -1.95 -2.98 10.32
CA GLY A 30 -2.89 -4.08 10.51
C GLY A 30 -2.48 -5.38 9.83
N PHE A 31 -3.36 -6.39 9.95
CA PHE A 31 -3.21 -7.68 9.28
C PHE A 31 -3.92 -7.65 7.92
N TYR A 32 -3.21 -8.14 6.91
CA TYR A 32 -3.68 -8.29 5.55
C TYR A 32 -3.71 -9.78 5.22
N CYS A 33 -4.92 -10.31 5.05
CA CYS A 33 -5.14 -11.72 4.79
C CYS A 33 -5.22 -12.00 3.29
N PRO A 34 -4.66 -13.12 2.81
CA PRO A 34 -4.80 -13.53 1.42
C PRO A 34 -6.27 -13.81 1.08
N ILE A 35 -6.63 -13.62 -0.19
CA ILE A 35 -7.95 -13.95 -0.71
C ILE A 35 -7.81 -15.17 -1.61
N GLY A 36 -8.51 -16.25 -1.24
CA GLY A 36 -8.59 -17.46 -2.08
C GLY A 36 -7.34 -18.33 -2.07
N GLU A 37 -6.29 -17.93 -1.36
CA GLU A 37 -4.99 -18.62 -1.32
C GLU A 37 -4.59 -18.93 0.12
N ASN A 38 -3.87 -20.04 0.32
CA ASN A 38 -3.37 -20.48 1.63
C ASN A 38 -1.90 -20.11 1.80
N VAL A 39 -1.64 -18.81 2.00
CA VAL A 39 -0.30 -18.25 2.25
C VAL A 39 -0.29 -17.45 3.56
N MET A 40 0.89 -17.11 4.06
CA MET A 40 1.00 -16.33 5.29
C MET A 40 0.44 -14.91 5.10
N PRO A 41 -0.19 -14.33 6.13
CA PRO A 41 -0.63 -12.94 6.07
C PRO A 41 0.56 -11.97 6.05
N ILE A 42 0.32 -10.81 5.46
CA ILE A 42 1.20 -9.65 5.59
C ILE A 42 0.73 -8.82 6.79
N ARG A 43 1.65 -8.35 7.63
CA ARG A 43 1.33 -7.40 8.71
C ARG A 43 2.07 -6.09 8.49
N ILE A 44 1.35 -4.99 8.48
CA ILE A 44 1.93 -3.64 8.55
C ILE A 44 1.95 -3.20 10.01
N LYS A 45 3.14 -2.83 10.52
CA LYS A 45 3.36 -2.38 11.90
C LYS A 45 3.19 -0.87 12.01
N GLU A 46 2.89 -0.39 13.21
CA GLU A 46 2.69 1.06 13.44
C GLU A 46 3.97 1.89 13.28
N ASP A 47 5.14 1.27 13.44
CA ASP A 47 6.44 1.90 13.24
C ASP A 47 6.88 1.99 11.77
N GLY A 48 6.01 1.53 10.85
CA GLY A 48 6.28 1.42 9.42
C GLY A 48 7.07 0.18 9.04
N GLY A 49 7.25 -0.79 9.95
CA GLY A 49 7.80 -2.10 9.60
C GLY A 49 6.75 -3.06 9.05
N MET A 50 7.21 -4.26 8.65
CA MET A 50 6.39 -5.23 7.94
C MET A 50 6.73 -6.67 8.36
N VAL A 51 5.73 -7.54 8.47
CA VAL A 51 5.93 -8.99 8.49
C VAL A 51 5.42 -9.55 7.17
N ILE A 52 6.29 -10.24 6.43
CA ILE A 52 6.03 -10.77 5.08
C ILE A 52 7.01 -11.93 4.82
N ASP A 53 6.60 -12.98 4.11
CA ASP A 53 7.46 -14.12 3.71
C ASP A 53 8.26 -14.79 4.84
N SER A 54 7.66 -14.90 6.03
CA SER A 54 8.32 -15.35 7.26
C SER A 54 9.48 -14.46 7.75
N LEU A 55 9.51 -13.20 7.35
CA LEU A 55 10.49 -12.21 7.77
C LEU A 55 9.81 -11.15 8.64
N ASP A 56 10.49 -10.75 9.73
CA ASP A 56 10.11 -9.56 10.51
C ASP A 56 11.03 -8.39 10.14
N CYS A 57 10.54 -7.52 9.26
CA CYS A 57 11.26 -6.38 8.74
C CYS A 57 11.11 -5.15 9.64
N GLY A 58 12.22 -4.40 9.80
CA GLY A 58 12.18 -3.03 10.30
C GLY A 58 11.43 -2.11 9.35
N ARG A 59 11.58 -0.79 9.51
CA ARG A 59 10.92 0.19 8.63
C ARG A 59 11.19 -0.13 7.17
N VAL A 60 10.12 -0.17 6.38
CA VAL A 60 10.21 -0.43 4.95
C VAL A 60 9.94 0.84 4.13
N ARG A 61 10.35 0.82 2.88
CA ARG A 61 10.05 1.85 1.87
C ARG A 61 9.32 1.19 0.71
N LEU A 62 8.31 1.87 0.18
CA LEU A 62 7.65 1.48 -1.06
C LEU A 62 8.20 2.35 -2.18
N GLU A 63 8.69 1.73 -3.25
CA GLU A 63 9.23 2.43 -4.41
C GLU A 63 9.04 1.57 -5.67
N GLY A 64 8.38 2.13 -6.69
CA GLY A 64 8.23 1.46 -7.99
C GLY A 64 7.56 0.08 -7.93
N GLY A 65 6.59 -0.12 -7.04
CA GLY A 65 5.91 -1.41 -6.85
C GLY A 65 6.75 -2.46 -6.11
N GLN A 66 7.81 -2.04 -5.43
CA GLN A 66 8.63 -2.89 -4.56
C GLN A 66 8.62 -2.36 -3.15
N VAL A 67 8.65 -3.27 -2.18
CA VAL A 67 8.98 -2.97 -0.79
C VAL A 67 10.45 -3.27 -0.53
N LEU A 68 11.13 -2.34 0.12
CA LEU A 68 12.54 -2.45 0.48
C LEU A 68 12.71 -2.30 1.99
N SER A 69 13.50 -3.18 2.59
CA SER A 69 13.97 -3.07 3.98
C SER A 69 15.46 -3.37 4.07
N PRO A 70 16.26 -2.52 4.71
CA PRO A 70 17.68 -2.82 4.93
C PRO A 70 17.89 -3.88 6.02
N SER A 71 16.86 -4.23 6.81
CA SER A 71 17.00 -5.19 7.91
C SER A 71 15.68 -5.91 8.20
N CYS A 72 15.65 -7.20 7.89
CA CYS A 72 14.64 -8.14 8.32
C CYS A 72 15.27 -9.28 9.10
N VAL A 73 14.56 -9.76 10.12
CA VAL A 73 14.96 -10.90 10.93
C VAL A 73 14.34 -12.16 10.33
N THR A 74 15.18 -13.13 9.97
CA THR A 74 14.73 -14.45 9.50
C THR A 74 14.24 -15.30 10.68
N ASN A 75 13.54 -16.39 10.40
CA ASN A 75 13.19 -17.39 11.43
C ASN A 75 14.42 -17.96 12.17
N GLY A 76 15.62 -17.92 11.57
CA GLY A 76 16.87 -18.33 12.20
C GLY A 76 17.51 -17.26 13.09
N GLY A 77 16.97 -16.03 13.10
CA GLY A 77 17.47 -14.89 13.87
C GLY A 77 18.46 -14.01 13.12
N ASP A 78 18.84 -14.36 11.90
CA ASP A 78 19.76 -13.58 11.07
C ASP A 78 19.12 -12.29 10.59
N ARG A 79 19.94 -11.23 10.42
CA ARG A 79 19.51 -9.97 9.83
C ARG A 79 19.94 -9.89 8.38
N VAL A 80 18.98 -9.73 7.48
CA VAL A 80 19.22 -9.65 6.03
C VAL A 80 18.52 -8.43 5.43
N PRO A 81 19.09 -7.79 4.40
CA PRO A 81 18.31 -6.88 3.57
C PRO A 81 17.24 -7.67 2.80
N TYR A 82 16.12 -7.02 2.51
CA TYR A 82 14.99 -7.63 1.81
C TYR A 82 14.37 -6.67 0.81
N THR A 83 14.13 -7.16 -0.40
CA THR A 83 13.41 -6.45 -1.45
C THR A 83 12.47 -7.43 -2.13
N THR A 84 11.19 -7.08 -2.24
CA THR A 84 10.20 -7.89 -2.97
C THR A 84 9.17 -7.00 -3.64
N ASP A 85 8.40 -7.56 -4.58
CA ASP A 85 7.24 -6.90 -5.15
C ASP A 85 6.19 -6.62 -4.08
N LEU A 86 5.56 -5.46 -4.16
CA LEU A 86 4.38 -5.13 -3.38
C LEU A 86 3.65 -3.99 -4.10
N GLU A 87 2.50 -4.30 -4.67
CA GLU A 87 1.61 -3.29 -5.22
C GLU A 87 0.57 -2.90 -4.17
N VAL A 88 0.41 -1.60 -3.91
CA VAL A 88 -0.66 -1.08 -3.06
C VAL A 88 -1.75 -0.50 -3.95
N LEU A 89 -2.91 -1.14 -3.93
CA LEU A 89 -4.07 -0.73 -4.73
C LEU A 89 -4.78 0.46 -4.08
N PRO A 90 -5.52 1.29 -4.85
CA PRO A 90 -6.31 2.40 -4.31
C PRO A 90 -7.33 2.00 -3.24
N SER A 91 -7.76 0.74 -3.21
CA SER A 91 -8.64 0.19 -2.17
C SER A 91 -7.94 -0.05 -0.83
N GLY A 92 -6.63 0.19 -0.74
CA GLY A 92 -5.76 -0.21 0.36
C GLY A 92 -5.49 -1.72 0.40
N ALA A 93 -5.84 -2.47 -0.64
CA ALA A 93 -5.43 -3.87 -0.76
C ALA A 93 -3.98 -3.93 -1.25
N MET A 94 -3.30 -5.04 -0.96
CA MET A 94 -1.94 -5.29 -1.47
C MET A 94 -1.95 -6.45 -2.45
N VAL A 95 -1.08 -6.41 -3.44
CA VAL A 95 -0.76 -7.56 -4.30
C VAL A 95 0.72 -7.87 -4.14
N HIS A 96 1.03 -9.12 -3.84
CA HIS A 96 2.39 -9.64 -3.72
C HIS A 96 2.40 -11.08 -4.21
N ASP A 97 3.37 -11.43 -5.07
CA ASP A 97 3.46 -12.72 -5.74
C ASP A 97 2.14 -13.13 -6.46
N GLY A 98 1.44 -12.13 -7.00
CA GLY A 98 0.13 -12.31 -7.65
C GLY A 98 -1.05 -12.59 -6.72
N VAL A 99 -0.81 -12.68 -5.40
CA VAL A 99 -1.86 -12.90 -4.39
C VAL A 99 -2.40 -11.57 -3.91
N THR A 100 -3.72 -11.42 -3.87
CA THR A 100 -4.36 -10.24 -3.28
C THR A 100 -4.55 -10.41 -1.79
N PHE A 101 -4.07 -9.44 -1.02
CA PHE A 101 -4.23 -9.35 0.42
C PHE A 101 -5.12 -8.17 0.81
N ARG A 102 -6.08 -8.41 1.70
CA ARG A 102 -6.98 -7.36 2.22
C ARG A 102 -6.87 -7.20 3.71
N ARG A 103 -6.87 -5.94 4.14
CA ARG A 103 -6.91 -5.59 5.56
C ARG A 103 -8.13 -6.25 6.21
N ARG A 104 -7.91 -6.85 7.38
CA ARG A 104 -8.98 -7.41 8.21
C ARG A 104 -8.93 -6.77 9.58
N ASP A 105 -10.09 -6.33 10.03
CA ASP A 105 -10.32 -5.95 11.42
C ASP A 105 -10.78 -7.21 12.17
N GLY A 106 -9.92 -7.77 13.03
CA GLY A 106 -10.20 -9.03 13.73
C GLY A 106 -8.97 -9.65 14.40
N ARG A 107 -9.17 -10.72 15.18
CA ARG A 107 -8.07 -11.51 15.74
C ARG A 107 -7.58 -12.54 14.71
N PRO A 108 -6.26 -12.78 14.59
CA PRO A 108 -5.72 -13.89 13.82
C PRO A 108 -6.22 -15.25 14.34
N PRO A 109 -6.15 -16.33 13.53
CA PRO A 109 -5.56 -16.39 12.19
C PRO A 109 -6.47 -15.80 11.10
N CYS A 110 -5.92 -15.65 9.89
CA CYS A 110 -6.75 -15.42 8.71
C CYS A 110 -7.66 -16.65 8.49
N PRO A 111 -8.93 -16.43 8.10
CA PRO A 111 -9.89 -17.51 7.86
C PRO A 111 -9.55 -18.36 6.64
#